data_AF-A0A444R1H2-F1
#
_entry.id   AF-A0A444R1H2-F1
#
_cell.length_a   1.000
_cell.length_b   1.000
_cell.length_c   1.000
_cell.angle_alpha   90.00
_cell.angle_beta   90.00
_cell.angle_gamma   90.00
#
_symmetry.space_group_name_H-M   'P 1'
#
loop_
_entity.id
_entity.type
_entity.pdbx_description
1 polymer ?
#
loop_
_entity_poly.entity_id
_entity_poly.type
_entity_poly.pdbx_seq_one_letter_code
_entity_poly.pdbx_strand_id
1 'polypeptide(L)'
;NDFDTQLKIWLAWYGLTSIGLVVCRSCIRIGAGWLRNHGYNKRMVAVAGDLAAGQMLMESFRNQPWLGFEVVGVYHDPKPGGVSNDWAGNLQQLVEDAKAGKIHNVYIAMQMCDGARVKKLVHQLADTTCSVLLIPDVFTFNILHSRIEEMNGVPVVPLYDTPLSGVNRLLKRAEDIVLATLILLLISPVLCCIALAVKLSSPGPVIFRQTRYGMDGKPIKVWKFRSMKVMENDKVVTQATQNDPRVTKVGN
;
A
#
# COMPACT_ATOMS: atom_id res chain seq x y z
N ASN A 1 28.25 0.22 48.89
CA ASN A 1 29.35 0.74 48.04
C ASN A 1 29.58 -0.04 46.76
N ASP A 2 29.64 -1.38 46.74
CA ASP A 2 29.93 -2.11 45.48
C ASP A 2 28.86 -1.96 44.39
N PHE A 3 27.58 -1.92 44.80
CA PHE A 3 26.46 -1.80 43.86
C PHE A 3 26.44 -0.45 43.12
N ASP A 4 26.75 0.64 43.82
CA ASP A 4 26.86 1.98 43.21
C ASP A 4 28.04 2.08 42.23
N THR A 5 29.16 1.42 42.56
CA THR A 5 30.34 1.41 41.69
C THR A 5 30.06 0.62 40.41
N GLN A 6 29.42 -0.55 40.51
CA GLN A 6 28.99 -1.31 39.34
C GLN A 6 27.98 -0.54 38.48
N LEU A 7 26.95 0.07 39.09
CA LEU A 7 25.94 0.84 38.35
C LEU A 7 26.56 2.02 37.58
N LYS A 8 27.50 2.75 38.18
CA LYS A 8 28.23 3.84 37.52
C LYS A 8 29.04 3.34 36.32
N ILE A 9 29.69 2.18 36.44
CA ILE A 9 30.46 1.57 35.34
C ILE A 9 29.52 1.16 34.19
N TRP A 10 28.37 0.53 34.48
CA TRP A 10 27.39 0.16 33.47
C TRP A 10 26.80 1.37 32.75
N LEU A 11 26.46 2.44 33.48
CA LEU A 11 25.95 3.68 32.89
C LEU A 11 27.01 4.39 32.05
N ALA A 12 28.26 4.45 32.51
CA ALA A 12 29.37 5.02 31.74
C ALA A 12 29.64 4.22 30.45
N TRP A 13 29.61 2.88 30.53
CA TRP A 13 29.77 2.00 29.37
C TRP A 13 28.61 2.16 28.38
N TYR A 14 27.37 2.20 28.85
CA TYR A 14 26.18 2.41 28.02
C TYR A 14 26.20 3.79 27.34
N GLY A 15 26.57 4.85 28.06
CA GLY A 15 26.71 6.19 27.51
C GLY A 15 27.81 6.26 26.45
N LEU A 16 28.99 5.70 26.74
CA LEU A 16 30.12 5.70 25.83
C LEU A 16 29.81 4.93 24.54
N THR A 17 29.20 3.74 24.64
CA THR A 17 28.84 2.93 23.47
C THR A 17 27.76 3.59 22.63
N SER A 18 26.73 4.17 23.25
CA SER A 18 25.66 4.89 22.55
C SER A 18 26.20 6.11 21.81
N ILE A 19 27.00 6.95 22.48
CA ILE A 19 27.64 8.12 21.86
C ILE A 19 28.60 7.68 20.76
N GLY A 20 29.42 6.66 21.02
CA GLY A 20 30.36 6.11 20.04
C GLY A 20 29.68 5.62 18.77
N LEU A 21 28.54 4.92 18.88
CA LEU A 21 27.75 4.47 17.73
C LEU A 21 27.19 5.65 16.93
N VAL A 22 26.65 6.66 17.60
CA VAL A 22 26.11 7.86 16.93
C VAL A 22 27.21 8.64 16.22
N VAL A 23 28.35 8.85 16.87
CA VAL A 23 29.52 9.53 16.28
C VAL A 23 30.06 8.74 15.10
N CYS A 24 30.28 7.43 15.25
CA CYS A 24 30.78 6.58 14.18
C CYS A 24 29.87 6.61 12.95
N ARG A 25 28.55 6.42 13.13
CA ARG A 25 27.59 6.50 12.02
C ARG A 25 27.54 7.88 11.37
N SER A 26 27.68 8.94 12.16
CA SER A 26 27.73 10.32 11.66
C SER A 26 29.00 10.57 10.85
N CYS A 27 30.17 10.16 11.35
CA CYS A 27 31.44 10.24 10.65
C CYS A 27 31.42 9.45 9.33
N ILE A 28 30.87 8.23 9.31
CA ILE A 28 30.72 7.44 8.08
C ILE A 28 29.82 8.17 7.08
N ARG A 29 28.68 8.71 7.52
CA ARG A 29 27.74 9.40 6.62
C ARG A 29 28.33 10.70 6.06
N ILE A 30 28.96 11.52 6.91
CA ILE A 30 29.60 12.78 6.52
C ILE A 30 30.80 12.51 5.63
N GLY A 31 31.66 11.55 6.01
CA GLY A 31 32.83 11.15 5.24
C GLY A 31 32.46 10.59 3.87
N ALA A 32 31.47 9.70 3.79
CA ALA A 32 30.96 9.20 2.52
C ALA A 32 30.35 10.32 1.64
N GLY A 33 29.62 11.26 2.24
CA GLY A 33 29.09 12.43 1.55
C GLY A 33 30.20 13.33 0.99
N TRP A 34 31.22 13.61 1.80
CA TRP A 34 32.38 14.41 1.41
C TRP A 34 33.17 13.76 0.27
N LEU A 35 33.40 12.44 0.34
CA LEU A 35 34.10 11.66 -0.68
C LEU A 35 33.34 11.64 -2.01
N ARG A 36 32.01 11.49 -1.96
CA ARG A 36 31.14 11.55 -3.14
C ARG A 36 31.11 12.93 -3.77
N ASN A 37 31.10 13.99 -2.96
CA ASN A 37 31.13 15.37 -3.44
C ASN A 37 32.49 15.71 -4.12
N HIS A 38 33.57 15.02 -3.75
CA HIS A 38 34.89 15.09 -4.40
C HIS A 38 35.03 14.17 -5.62
N GLY A 39 33.96 13.49 -6.04
CA GLY A 39 33.92 12.70 -7.27
C GLY A 39 34.25 11.22 -7.14
N TYR A 40 34.49 10.72 -5.93
CA TYR A 40 34.71 9.29 -5.72
C TYR A 40 33.39 8.51 -5.68
N ASN A 41 33.36 7.33 -6.32
CA ASN A 41 32.20 6.43 -6.38
C ASN A 41 30.94 7.08 -7.00
N LYS A 42 31.15 7.94 -8.01
CA LYS A 42 30.08 8.46 -8.84
C LYS A 42 29.51 7.36 -9.74
N ARG A 43 28.18 7.32 -9.85
CA ARG A 43 27.49 6.43 -10.77
C ARG A 43 26.79 7.24 -11.84
N MET A 44 27.20 7.04 -13.09
CA MET A 44 26.60 7.68 -14.25
C MET A 44 25.22 7.06 -14.49
N VAL A 45 24.19 7.91 -14.49
CA VAL A 45 22.80 7.47 -14.64
C VAL A 45 22.18 8.08 -15.89
N ALA A 46 21.47 7.26 -16.65
CA ALA A 46 20.71 7.66 -17.82
C ALA A 46 19.25 7.24 -17.67
N VAL A 47 18.34 8.02 -18.24
CA VAL A 47 16.92 7.65 -18.32
C VAL A 47 16.56 7.32 -19.75
N ALA A 48 15.89 6.19 -19.97
CA ALA A 48 15.36 5.78 -21.25
C ALA A 48 13.85 6.06 -21.29
N GLY A 49 13.40 6.99 -22.13
CA GLY A 49 12.01 7.38 -22.27
C GLY A 49 11.66 8.76 -21.71
N ASP A 50 10.44 9.21 -21.98
CA ASP A 50 9.94 10.57 -21.74
C ASP A 50 8.87 10.64 -20.64
N LEU A 51 8.75 9.61 -19.81
CA LEU A 51 7.79 9.59 -18.71
C LEU A 51 8.16 10.64 -17.64
N ALA A 52 7.17 11.40 -17.16
CA ALA A 52 7.35 12.43 -16.13
C ALA A 52 8.02 11.90 -14.85
N ALA A 53 7.71 10.67 -14.44
CA ALA A 53 8.36 10.03 -13.29
C ALA A 53 9.89 9.89 -13.46
N GLY A 54 10.37 9.64 -14.68
CA GLY A 54 11.79 9.59 -14.99
C GLY A 54 12.46 10.96 -14.88
N GLN A 55 11.79 12.02 -15.37
CA GLN A 55 12.28 13.40 -15.28
C GLN A 55 12.36 13.86 -13.82
N MET A 56 11.33 13.60 -13.01
CA MET A 56 11.34 13.91 -11.57
C MET A 56 12.48 13.19 -10.84
N LEU A 57 12.78 11.93 -11.19
CA LEU A 57 13.89 11.19 -10.61
C LEU A 57 15.24 11.82 -10.97
N MET A 58 15.43 12.25 -12.22
CA MET A 58 16.64 12.95 -12.65
C MET A 58 16.84 14.28 -11.91
N GLU A 59 15.78 15.08 -11.79
CA GLU A 59 15.84 16.31 -11.01
C GLU A 59 16.19 16.03 -9.55
N SER A 60 15.65 14.97 -8.95
CA SER A 60 16.01 14.53 -7.61
C SER A 60 17.50 14.19 -7.49
N PHE A 61 18.08 13.45 -8.45
CA PHE A 61 19.51 13.16 -8.46
C PHE A 61 20.37 14.41 -8.60
N ARG A 62 19.98 15.37 -9.44
CA ARG A 62 20.67 16.66 -9.60
C ARG A 62 20.62 17.51 -8.34
N ASN A 63 19.47 17.54 -7.67
CA ASN A 63 19.25 18.30 -6.44
C ASN A 63 19.93 17.64 -5.22
N GLN A 64 20.33 16.37 -5.32
CA GLN A 64 20.89 15.60 -4.21
C GLN A 64 22.27 14.98 -4.53
N PRO A 65 23.35 15.80 -4.68
CA PRO A 65 24.68 15.30 -5.05
C PRO A 65 25.27 14.25 -4.09
N TRP A 66 24.86 14.25 -2.82
CA TRP A 66 25.31 13.28 -1.81
C TRP A 66 24.94 11.82 -2.13
N LEU A 67 23.98 11.61 -3.03
CA LEU A 67 23.64 10.28 -3.53
C LEU A 67 24.76 9.68 -4.39
N GLY A 68 25.64 10.52 -4.95
CA GLY A 68 26.73 10.08 -5.83
C GLY A 68 26.25 9.68 -7.23
N PHE A 69 25.07 10.14 -7.66
CA PHE A 69 24.59 9.94 -9.02
C PHE A 69 24.92 11.15 -9.88
N GLU A 70 25.42 10.90 -11.09
CA GLU A 70 25.68 11.93 -12.08
C GLU A 70 24.83 11.65 -13.31
N VAL A 71 23.93 12.59 -13.62
CA VAL A 71 22.90 12.42 -14.63
C VAL A 71 23.47 12.74 -16.01
N VAL A 72 23.57 11.73 -16.87
CA VAL A 72 24.06 11.84 -18.26
C VAL A 72 23.02 12.51 -19.15
N GLY A 73 21.76 12.12 -19.01
CA GLY A 73 20.65 12.70 -19.78
C GLY A 73 19.51 11.72 -20.03
N VAL A 74 18.54 12.18 -20.81
CA VAL A 74 17.38 11.42 -21.28
C VAL A 74 17.66 10.90 -22.69
N TYR A 75 17.39 9.62 -22.89
CA TYR A 75 17.45 8.97 -24.18
C TYR A 75 16.06 8.56 -24.63
N HIS A 76 15.61 9.11 -25.75
CA HIS A 76 14.36 8.71 -26.39
C HIS A 76 14.44 8.93 -27.89
N ASP A 77 13.68 8.14 -28.65
CA ASP A 77 13.60 8.32 -30.10
C ASP A 77 12.95 9.67 -30.45
N PRO A 78 13.31 10.29 -31.59
CA PRO A 78 12.77 11.59 -31.98
C PRO A 78 11.25 11.54 -32.11
N LYS A 79 10.55 12.50 -31.48
CA LYS A 79 9.10 12.64 -31.58
C LYS A 79 8.72 14.01 -32.17
N PRO A 80 7.61 14.11 -32.90
CA PRO A 80 7.08 15.39 -33.34
C PRO A 80 6.64 16.18 -32.10
N GLY A 81 7.41 17.22 -31.75
CA GLY A 81 7.27 17.96 -30.48
C GLY A 81 8.59 18.54 -29.95
N GLY A 82 9.72 18.11 -30.51
CA GLY A 82 11.05 18.59 -30.14
C GLY A 82 11.75 17.68 -29.13
N VAL A 83 12.98 18.03 -28.79
CA VAL A 83 13.81 17.35 -27.78
C VAL A 83 13.89 18.21 -26.53
N SER A 84 13.81 17.58 -25.36
CA SER A 84 14.05 18.26 -24.08
C SER A 84 15.50 18.78 -24.02
N ASN A 85 15.74 19.82 -23.22
CA ASN A 85 17.11 20.30 -22.94
C ASN A 85 18.03 19.21 -22.40
N ASP A 86 17.46 18.19 -21.76
CA ASP A 86 18.18 17.05 -21.19
C ASP A 86 18.35 15.87 -22.16
N TRP A 87 18.01 16.05 -23.44
CA TRP A 87 18.10 14.99 -24.44
C TRP A 87 19.57 14.70 -24.80
N ALA A 88 20.02 13.48 -24.51
CA ALA A 88 21.38 13.02 -24.79
C ALA A 88 21.48 12.17 -26.08
N GLY A 89 20.36 11.62 -26.57
CA GLY A 89 20.34 10.83 -27.80
C GLY A 89 19.13 9.90 -27.93
N ASN A 90 19.17 9.03 -28.94
CA ASN A 90 18.14 8.01 -29.15
C ASN A 90 18.40 6.71 -28.35
N LEU A 91 17.48 5.75 -28.39
CA LEU A 91 17.64 4.51 -27.62
C LEU A 91 18.81 3.63 -28.09
N GLN A 92 19.23 3.77 -29.36
CA GLN A 92 20.38 3.05 -29.88
C GLN A 92 21.69 3.64 -29.34
N GLN A 93 21.79 4.97 -29.28
CA GLN A 93 22.90 5.70 -28.68
C GLN A 93 23.06 5.37 -27.20
N LEU A 94 21.94 5.18 -26.47
CA LEU A 94 21.95 4.72 -25.09
C LEU A 94 22.67 3.38 -24.95
N VAL A 95 22.39 2.42 -25.84
CA VAL A 95 23.04 1.09 -25.82
C VAL A 95 24.52 1.22 -26.14
N GLU A 96 24.88 2.09 -27.08
CA GLU A 96 26.29 2.35 -27.42
C GLU A 96 27.06 3.00 -26.28
N ASP A 97 26.49 4.01 -25.62
CA ASP A 97 27.09 4.68 -24.46
C ASP A 97 27.17 3.74 -23.24
N ALA A 98 26.19 2.87 -23.07
CA ALA A 98 26.22 1.80 -22.06
C ALA A 98 27.35 0.79 -22.34
N LYS A 99 27.53 0.36 -23.59
CA LYS A 99 28.63 -0.53 -24.00
C LYS A 99 30.01 0.14 -23.88
N ALA A 100 30.07 1.45 -24.12
CA ALA A 100 31.29 2.23 -23.94
C ALA A 100 31.65 2.49 -22.47
N GLY A 101 30.85 2.02 -21.51
CA GLY A 101 31.09 2.20 -20.08
C GLY A 101 30.84 3.63 -19.58
N LYS A 102 30.18 4.48 -20.37
CA LYS A 102 29.84 5.86 -19.97
C LYS A 102 28.65 5.91 -19.00
N ILE A 103 27.87 4.84 -18.95
CA ILE A 103 26.64 4.73 -18.16
C ILE A 103 26.78 3.51 -17.25
N HIS A 104 26.39 3.67 -15.98
CA HIS A 104 26.39 2.59 -15.00
C HIS A 104 24.97 2.11 -14.67
N ASN A 105 24.01 3.04 -14.60
CA ASN A 105 22.61 2.70 -14.35
C ASN A 105 21.72 3.27 -15.46
N VAL A 106 20.83 2.44 -16.00
CA VAL A 106 19.81 2.84 -16.96
C VAL A 106 18.44 2.71 -16.29
N TYR A 107 17.71 3.81 -16.20
CA TYR A 107 16.34 3.84 -15.69
C TYR A 107 15.36 3.90 -16.87
N ILE A 108 14.59 2.86 -17.08
CA ILE A 108 13.57 2.79 -18.13
C ILE A 108 12.30 3.46 -17.62
N ALA A 109 11.99 4.65 -18.14
CA ALA A 109 10.78 5.42 -17.85
C ALA A 109 9.94 5.56 -19.13
N MET A 110 9.37 4.43 -19.56
CA MET A 110 8.60 4.28 -20.80
C MET A 110 7.21 3.77 -20.49
N GLN A 111 6.22 4.11 -21.33
CA GLN A 111 4.86 3.60 -21.16
C GLN A 111 4.81 2.07 -21.36
N MET A 112 4.01 1.36 -20.57
CA MET A 112 3.91 -0.10 -20.64
C MET A 112 3.28 -0.62 -21.95
N CYS A 113 2.50 0.22 -22.65
CA CYS A 113 2.00 -0.10 -24.00
C CYS A 113 3.14 -0.36 -25.01
N ASP A 114 4.34 0.17 -24.74
CA ASP A 114 5.55 -0.07 -25.52
C ASP A 114 6.31 -1.34 -25.07
N GLY A 115 5.60 -2.35 -24.54
CA GLY A 115 6.21 -3.56 -23.96
C GLY A 115 7.22 -4.28 -24.89
N ALA A 116 6.98 -4.28 -26.21
CA ALA A 116 7.93 -4.81 -27.18
C ALA A 116 9.24 -4.00 -27.25
N ARG A 117 9.15 -2.66 -27.16
CA ARG A 117 10.31 -1.75 -27.21
C ARG A 117 11.12 -1.86 -25.91
N VAL A 118 10.46 -1.93 -24.76
CA VAL A 118 11.10 -2.18 -23.46
C VAL A 118 11.83 -3.53 -23.46
N LYS A 119 11.17 -4.60 -23.92
CA LYS A 119 11.79 -5.93 -24.00
C LYS A 119 13.03 -5.92 -24.91
N LYS A 120 12.95 -5.27 -26.07
CA LYS A 120 14.09 -5.12 -26.99
C LYS A 120 15.24 -4.37 -26.33
N LEU A 121 14.97 -3.25 -25.67
CA LEU A 121 15.99 -2.44 -25.00
C LEU A 121 16.66 -3.21 -23.85
N VAL A 122 15.88 -3.88 -23.00
CA VAL A 122 16.41 -4.71 -21.91
C VAL A 122 17.31 -5.81 -22.46
N HIS A 123 16.92 -6.46 -23.56
CA HIS A 123 17.74 -7.47 -24.21
C HIS A 123 19.05 -6.89 -24.77
N GLN A 124 19.00 -5.71 -25.40
CA GLN A 124 20.20 -5.04 -25.92
C GLN A 124 21.16 -4.57 -24.81
N LEU A 125 20.63 -4.24 -23.64
CA LEU A 125 21.42 -3.84 -22.47
C LEU A 125 21.92 -5.04 -21.64
N ALA A 126 21.39 -6.24 -21.86
CA ALA A 126 21.77 -7.44 -21.11
C ALA A 126 23.25 -7.81 -21.28
N ASP A 127 23.84 -7.51 -22.45
CA ASP A 127 25.25 -7.73 -22.75
C ASP A 127 26.16 -6.59 -22.26
N THR A 128 25.66 -5.69 -21.41
CA THR A 128 26.41 -4.57 -20.85
C THR A 128 26.62 -4.72 -19.34
N THR A 129 27.53 -3.94 -18.77
CA THR A 129 27.73 -3.89 -17.31
C THR A 129 26.72 -2.98 -16.60
N CYS A 130 25.73 -2.45 -17.31
CA CYS A 130 24.77 -1.50 -16.74
C CYS A 130 23.74 -2.20 -15.85
N SER A 131 23.44 -1.59 -14.72
CA SER A 131 22.26 -1.94 -13.93
C SER A 131 21.02 -1.31 -14.58
N VAL A 132 20.06 -2.13 -15.02
CA VAL A 132 18.83 -1.68 -15.67
C VAL A 132 17.67 -1.71 -14.66
N LEU A 133 17.01 -0.58 -14.44
CA LEU A 133 15.89 -0.41 -13.51
C LEU A 133 14.66 0.10 -14.25
N LEU A 134 13.48 -0.45 -13.97
CA LEU A 134 12.22 -0.01 -14.58
C LEU A 134 11.47 0.94 -13.63
N ILE A 135 11.07 2.11 -14.14
CA ILE A 135 10.22 3.08 -13.45
C ILE A 135 8.77 2.88 -13.93
N PRO A 136 7.83 2.47 -13.06
CA PRO A 136 6.42 2.35 -13.41
C PRO A 136 5.76 3.73 -13.55
N ASP A 137 4.71 3.81 -14.37
CA ASP A 137 3.88 5.01 -14.50
C ASP A 137 3.08 5.30 -13.22
N VAL A 138 2.95 6.58 -12.85
CA VAL A 138 2.33 7.09 -11.61
C VAL A 138 0.85 6.71 -11.53
N PHE A 139 0.14 6.62 -12.67
CA PHE A 139 -1.23 6.09 -12.72
C PHE A 139 -1.30 4.60 -12.38
N THR A 140 -0.23 3.85 -12.64
CA THR A 140 -0.12 2.44 -12.26
C THR A 140 0.24 2.31 -10.78
N PHE A 141 1.01 3.25 -10.20
CA PHE A 141 1.45 3.20 -8.80
C PHE A 141 0.29 3.29 -7.79
N ASN A 142 -0.76 4.05 -8.11
CA ASN A 142 -1.98 4.10 -7.28
C ASN A 142 -2.81 2.80 -7.38
N ILE A 143 -2.63 2.01 -8.43
CA ILE A 143 -3.24 0.68 -8.60
C ILE A 143 -2.35 -0.41 -7.95
N LEU A 144 -1.02 -0.26 -8.02
CA LEU A 144 0.02 -1.20 -7.56
C LEU A 144 0.27 -1.22 -6.04
N HIS A 145 -0.53 -0.55 -5.22
CA HIS A 145 -0.57 -0.87 -3.78
C HIS A 145 -1.14 -2.27 -3.50
N SER A 146 -1.63 -2.96 -4.54
CA SER A 146 -1.82 -4.39 -4.50
C SER A 146 -0.45 -5.08 -4.52
N ARG A 147 -0.22 -5.99 -3.57
CA ARG A 147 0.92 -6.93 -3.68
C ARG A 147 0.87 -7.58 -5.06
N ILE A 148 2.03 -7.75 -5.70
CA ILE A 148 2.16 -8.66 -6.83
C ILE A 148 1.90 -10.05 -6.25
N GLU A 149 0.78 -10.65 -6.60
CA GLU A 149 0.46 -12.03 -6.25
C GLU A 149 0.84 -12.93 -7.43
N GLU A 150 1.29 -14.15 -7.13
CA GLU A 150 1.60 -15.14 -8.14
C GLU A 150 0.43 -16.14 -8.21
N MET A 151 -0.29 -16.18 -9.33
CA MET A 151 -1.34 -17.15 -9.57
C MET A 151 -0.89 -18.11 -10.67
N ASN A 152 -0.54 -19.34 -10.29
CA ASN A 152 -0.01 -20.38 -11.19
C ASN A 152 1.22 -19.93 -12.02
N GLY A 153 2.19 -19.24 -11.42
CA GLY A 153 3.38 -18.78 -12.14
C GLY A 153 3.18 -17.51 -12.97
N VAL A 154 1.96 -16.94 -12.95
CA VAL A 154 1.65 -15.68 -13.63
C VAL A 154 1.59 -14.58 -12.56
N PRO A 155 2.44 -13.55 -12.66
CA PRO A 155 2.32 -12.40 -11.78
C PRO A 155 1.02 -11.64 -12.12
N VAL A 156 0.11 -11.57 -11.15
CA VAL A 156 -1.16 -10.85 -11.25
C VAL A 156 -1.17 -9.66 -10.30
N VAL A 157 -1.73 -8.55 -10.77
CA VAL A 157 -1.85 -7.31 -9.99
C VAL A 157 -3.34 -7.09 -9.72
N PRO A 158 -3.86 -7.46 -8.53
CA PRO A 158 -5.25 -7.19 -8.17
C PRO A 158 -5.59 -5.68 -8.19
N LEU A 159 -6.49 -5.26 -9.08
CA LEU A 159 -6.93 -3.85 -9.20
C LEU A 159 -7.80 -3.39 -8.02
N TYR A 160 -8.36 -4.34 -7.26
CA TYR A 160 -9.12 -4.12 -6.04
C TYR A 160 -8.72 -5.20 -5.04
N ASP A 161 -8.06 -4.79 -3.94
CA ASP A 161 -7.81 -5.66 -2.81
C ASP A 161 -8.61 -5.16 -1.60
N THR A 162 -9.19 -6.09 -0.84
CA THR A 162 -9.82 -5.76 0.44
C THR A 162 -8.76 -6.02 1.51
N PRO A 163 -8.18 -4.99 2.16
CA PRO A 163 -6.94 -5.10 2.94
C PRO A 163 -7.07 -5.87 4.28
N LEU A 164 -8.06 -6.74 4.44
CA LEU A 164 -8.32 -7.55 5.62
C LEU A 164 -7.93 -9.02 5.39
N SER A 165 -6.68 -9.25 4.98
CA SER A 165 -6.10 -10.60 4.87
C SER A 165 -5.17 -10.92 6.05
N GLY A 166 -5.06 -12.21 6.38
CA GLY A 166 -4.15 -12.72 7.42
C GLY A 166 -4.40 -12.16 8.83
N VAL A 167 -3.34 -11.72 9.50
CA VAL A 167 -3.34 -11.26 10.91
C VAL A 167 -4.23 -10.04 11.11
N ASN A 168 -4.34 -9.14 10.13
CA ASN A 168 -5.21 -7.97 10.22
C ASN A 168 -6.69 -8.36 10.37
N ARG A 169 -7.10 -9.47 9.74
CA ARG A 169 -8.46 -10.01 9.90
C ARG A 169 -8.72 -10.50 11.31
N LEU A 170 -7.73 -11.17 11.93
CA LEU A 170 -7.82 -11.64 13.30
C LEU A 170 -7.88 -10.47 14.28
N LEU A 171 -7.05 -9.45 14.08
CA LEU A 171 -7.06 -8.25 14.91
C LEU A 171 -8.40 -7.52 14.80
N LYS A 172 -8.90 -7.30 13.58
CA LYS A 172 -10.21 -6.66 13.37
C LYS A 172 -11.34 -7.47 14.00
N ARG A 173 -11.25 -8.80 13.93
CA ARG A 173 -12.25 -9.68 14.56
C ARG A 173 -12.23 -9.58 16.09
N ALA A 174 -11.04 -9.51 16.69
CA ALA A 174 -10.91 -9.31 18.13
C ALA A 174 -11.47 -7.96 18.57
N GLU A 175 -11.12 -6.89 17.85
CA GLU A 175 -11.65 -5.54 18.05
C GLU A 175 -13.19 -5.52 17.95
N ASP A 176 -13.76 -6.12 16.89
CA ASP A 176 -15.20 -6.20 16.69
C ASP A 176 -15.90 -6.92 17.84
N ILE A 177 -15.34 -8.02 18.35
CA ILE A 177 -15.91 -8.77 19.47
C ILE A 177 -15.88 -7.94 20.76
N VAL A 178 -14.76 -7.29 21.06
CA VAL A 178 -14.61 -6.48 22.28
C VAL A 178 -15.55 -5.28 22.23
N LEU A 179 -15.53 -4.51 21.13
CA LEU A 179 -16.40 -3.34 20.97
C LEU A 179 -17.87 -3.72 20.95
N ALA A 180 -18.27 -4.77 20.22
CA ALA A 180 -19.66 -5.20 20.18
C ALA A 180 -20.15 -5.68 21.55
N THR A 181 -19.32 -6.41 22.31
CA THR A 181 -19.69 -6.89 23.65
C THR A 181 -19.85 -5.71 24.62
N LEU A 182 -18.95 -4.74 24.58
CA LEU A 182 -19.02 -3.54 25.41
C LEU A 182 -20.29 -2.73 25.12
N ILE A 183 -20.55 -2.46 23.83
CA ILE A 183 -21.75 -1.72 23.40
C ILE A 183 -23.02 -2.47 23.81
N LEU A 184 -23.08 -3.79 23.60
CA LEU A 184 -24.24 -4.62 23.98
C LEU A 184 -24.52 -4.57 25.48
N LEU A 185 -23.49 -4.59 26.32
CA LEU A 185 -23.64 -4.49 27.77
C LEU A 185 -24.22 -3.13 28.16
N LEU A 186 -23.69 -2.04 27.60
CA LEU A 186 -24.17 -0.69 27.86
C LEU A 186 -25.63 -0.47 27.44
N ILE A 187 -26.06 -1.00 26.29
CA ILE A 187 -27.44 -0.85 25.80
C ILE A 187 -28.39 -1.93 26.35
N SER A 188 -27.89 -2.94 27.06
CA SER A 188 -28.70 -4.05 27.58
C SER A 188 -29.91 -3.64 28.42
N PRO A 189 -29.89 -2.58 29.26
CA PRO A 189 -31.07 -2.15 30.00
C PRO A 189 -32.18 -1.66 29.06
N VAL A 190 -31.82 -0.90 28.03
CA VAL A 190 -32.76 -0.40 27.01
C VAL A 190 -33.32 -1.56 26.19
N LEU A 191 -32.47 -2.51 25.79
CA LEU A 191 -32.90 -3.72 25.08
C LEU A 191 -33.90 -4.54 25.93
N CYS A 192 -33.71 -4.60 27.24
CA CYS A 192 -34.64 -5.28 28.16
C CYS A 192 -36.00 -4.57 28.24
N CYS A 193 -36.01 -3.24 28.33
CA CYS A 193 -37.24 -2.45 28.28
C CYS A 193 -38.01 -2.67 26.96
N ILE A 194 -37.31 -2.67 25.82
CA ILE A 194 -37.90 -2.97 24.52
C ILE A 194 -38.44 -4.40 24.47
N ALA A 195 -37.69 -5.37 25.02
CA ALA A 195 -38.11 -6.76 25.08
C ALA A 195 -39.44 -6.94 25.84
N LEU A 196 -39.58 -6.26 26.98
CA LEU A 196 -40.82 -6.24 27.77
C LEU A 196 -41.97 -5.59 26.99
N ALA A 197 -41.74 -4.42 26.37
CA ALA A 197 -42.76 -3.73 25.57
C ALA A 197 -43.27 -4.61 24.41
N VAL A 198 -42.36 -5.28 23.70
CA VAL A 198 -42.72 -6.23 22.62
C VAL A 198 -43.53 -7.40 23.17
N LYS A 199 -43.13 -8.00 24.29
CA LYS A 199 -43.81 -9.15 24.89
C LYS A 199 -45.22 -8.81 25.40
N LEU A 200 -45.41 -7.61 25.93
CA LEU A 200 -46.72 -7.12 26.39
C LEU A 200 -47.63 -6.71 25.23
N SER A 201 -47.06 -6.28 24.10
CA SER A 201 -47.83 -5.82 22.94
C SER A 201 -48.47 -6.94 22.11
N SER A 202 -47.85 -8.13 22.06
CA SER A 202 -48.35 -9.27 21.28
C SER A 202 -47.79 -10.61 21.79
N PRO A 203 -48.58 -11.71 21.73
CA PRO A 203 -48.08 -13.03 22.12
C PRO A 203 -47.02 -13.55 21.14
N GLY A 204 -45.96 -14.14 21.68
CA GLY A 204 -44.89 -14.81 20.91
C GLY A 204 -43.45 -14.47 21.36
N PRO A 205 -42.43 -14.90 20.61
CA PRO A 205 -41.02 -14.55 20.87
C PRO A 205 -40.72 -13.08 20.60
N VAL A 206 -39.83 -12.51 21.42
CA VAL A 206 -39.41 -11.09 21.37
C VAL A 206 -38.52 -10.79 20.16
N ILE A 207 -37.65 -11.74 19.80
CA ILE A 207 -36.66 -11.58 18.74
C ILE A 207 -37.13 -12.36 17.51
N PHE A 208 -37.07 -11.72 16.35
CA PHE A 208 -37.28 -12.30 15.04
C PHE A 208 -35.94 -12.48 14.31
N ARG A 209 -35.80 -13.61 13.59
CA ARG A 209 -34.58 -14.01 12.89
C ARG A 209 -34.81 -13.97 11.38
N GLN A 210 -34.16 -13.05 10.67
CA GLN A 210 -34.25 -12.92 9.22
C GLN A 210 -32.96 -13.42 8.55
N THR A 211 -33.07 -14.23 7.50
CA THR A 211 -31.89 -14.63 6.71
C THR A 211 -31.62 -13.56 5.65
N ARG A 212 -30.38 -13.07 5.60
CA ARG A 212 -29.88 -12.14 4.58
C ARG A 212 -28.61 -12.70 3.96
N TYR A 213 -28.21 -12.24 2.78
CA TYR A 213 -26.93 -12.61 2.20
C TYR A 213 -25.88 -11.59 2.61
N GLY A 214 -24.78 -12.06 3.21
CA GLY A 214 -23.65 -11.25 3.61
C GLY A 214 -22.54 -11.22 2.56
N MET A 215 -21.33 -10.90 3.00
CA MET A 215 -20.11 -10.95 2.20
C MET A 215 -19.94 -12.35 1.56
N ASP A 216 -19.54 -12.38 0.28
CA ASP A 216 -19.42 -13.59 -0.56
C ASP A 216 -20.74 -14.35 -0.83
N GLY A 217 -21.89 -13.71 -0.65
CA GLY A 217 -23.19 -14.35 -0.87
C GLY A 217 -23.53 -15.43 0.17
N LYS A 218 -22.82 -15.48 1.30
CA LYS A 218 -23.09 -16.45 2.37
C LYS A 218 -24.31 -16.01 3.19
N PRO A 219 -25.25 -16.92 3.53
CA PRO A 219 -26.42 -16.57 4.32
C PRO A 219 -26.03 -16.21 5.77
N ILE A 220 -26.34 -14.98 6.18
CA ILE A 220 -26.20 -14.46 7.54
C ILE A 220 -27.58 -14.37 8.20
N LYS A 221 -27.63 -14.66 9.50
CA LYS A 221 -28.87 -14.60 10.29
C LYS A 221 -28.88 -13.26 11.04
N VAL A 222 -29.80 -12.38 10.70
CA VAL A 222 -30.00 -11.09 11.35
C VAL A 222 -31.06 -11.22 12.43
N TRP A 223 -30.73 -10.82 13.66
CA TRP A 223 -31.63 -10.86 14.80
C TRP A 223 -32.13 -9.44 15.08
N LYS A 224 -33.46 -9.25 15.15
CA LYS A 224 -34.08 -7.95 15.41
C LYS A 224 -35.29 -8.11 16.34
N PHE A 225 -35.68 -7.05 17.04
CA PHE A 225 -36.94 -7.06 17.78
C PHE A 225 -38.12 -7.22 16.84
N ARG A 226 -39.13 -7.95 17.30
CA ARG A 226 -40.36 -8.15 16.55
C ARG A 226 -41.17 -6.85 16.51
N SER A 227 -41.27 -6.26 15.32
CA SER A 227 -42.19 -5.14 15.03
C SER A 227 -43.46 -5.57 14.30
N MET A 228 -43.55 -6.82 13.83
CA MET A 228 -44.70 -7.35 13.10
C MET A 228 -45.19 -8.67 13.69
N LYS A 229 -46.50 -8.94 13.60
CA LYS A 229 -47.15 -10.19 14.04
C LYS A 229 -46.75 -11.39 13.19
N VAL A 230 -46.43 -11.15 11.92
CA VAL A 230 -46.06 -12.17 10.92
C VAL A 230 -44.53 -12.30 10.85
N MET A 231 -44.04 -13.55 10.75
CA MET A 231 -42.62 -13.90 10.76
C MET A 231 -42.18 -14.64 9.49
N GLU A 232 -42.73 -14.25 8.34
CA GLU A 232 -42.36 -14.85 7.06
C GLU A 232 -40.87 -14.60 6.78
N ASN A 233 -40.15 -15.66 6.42
CA ASN A 233 -38.72 -15.64 6.11
C ASN A 233 -38.51 -16.26 4.72
N ASP A 234 -39.40 -15.93 3.80
CA ASP A 234 -39.48 -16.52 2.47
C ASP A 234 -38.62 -15.75 1.46
N LYS A 235 -38.39 -16.33 0.27
CA LYS A 235 -37.55 -15.73 -0.78
C LYS A 235 -38.10 -14.38 -1.28
N VAL A 236 -39.41 -14.18 -1.18
CA VAL A 236 -40.10 -12.94 -1.51
C VAL A 236 -40.57 -12.28 -0.21
N VAL A 237 -39.90 -11.21 0.20
CA VAL A 237 -40.29 -10.43 1.38
C VAL A 237 -41.16 -9.27 0.93
N THR A 238 -42.46 -9.33 1.20
CA THR A 238 -43.39 -8.21 0.93
C THR A 238 -43.09 -7.06 1.88
N GLN A 239 -42.67 -5.91 1.34
CA GLN A 239 -42.39 -4.72 2.16
C GLN A 239 -43.65 -4.23 2.88
N ALA A 240 -43.48 -3.73 4.10
CA ALA A 240 -44.58 -3.14 4.86
C ALA A 240 -45.02 -1.83 4.21
N THR A 241 -46.33 -1.66 4.02
CA THR A 241 -46.93 -0.42 3.50
C THR A 241 -47.38 0.48 4.65
N GLN A 242 -47.67 1.75 4.36
CA GLN A 242 -48.25 2.66 5.36
C GLN A 242 -49.58 2.06 5.89
N ASN A 243 -49.74 2.01 7.22
CA ASN A 243 -50.87 1.37 7.93
C ASN A 243 -50.98 -0.16 7.78
N ASP A 244 -49.87 -0.88 7.61
CA ASP A 244 -49.88 -2.34 7.53
C ASP A 244 -50.44 -3.00 8.82
N PRO A 245 -51.52 -3.81 8.73
CA PRO A 245 -52.18 -4.42 9.89
C PRO A 245 -51.30 -5.43 10.63
N ARG A 246 -50.18 -5.84 10.03
CA ARG A 246 -49.21 -6.75 10.63
C ARG A 246 -48.30 -6.05 11.63
N VAL A 247 -48.22 -4.71 11.66
CA VAL A 247 -47.36 -3.94 12.58
C VAL A 247 -47.90 -4.02 14.03
N THR A 248 -47.02 -4.17 15.01
CA THR A 248 -47.37 -4.17 16.44
C THR A 248 -47.56 -2.74 16.95
N LYS A 249 -48.26 -2.55 18.09
CA LYS A 249 -48.49 -1.22 18.69
C LYS A 249 -47.20 -0.43 19.01
N VAL A 250 -46.06 -1.12 19.10
CA VAL A 250 -44.73 -0.56 19.40
C VAL A 250 -43.87 -0.43 18.12
N GLY A 251 -44.35 -0.91 16.98
CA GLY A 251 -43.60 -1.01 15.72
C GLY A 251 -43.74 0.18 14.76
N ASN A 252 -44.23 1.32 15.24
CA ASN A 252 -44.34 2.58 14.48
C ASN A 252 -43.11 3.48 14.71
#